data_AF-A0A5C5S4E2-F1
#
_entry.id   AF-A0A5C5S4E2-F1
#
_cell.length_a   1.000
_cell.length_b   1.000
_cell.length_c   1.000
_cell.angle_alpha   90.00
_cell.angle_beta   90.00
_cell.angle_gamma   90.00
#
_symmetry.space_group_name_H-M   'P 1'
#
loop_
_entity.id
_entity.type
_entity.pdbx_description
1 polymer ?
#
loop_
_entity_poly.entity_id
_entity_poly.type
_entity_poly.pdbx_seq_one_letter_code
_entity_poly.pdbx_strand_id
1 'polypeptide(L)'
;MDLSVLSCGVRGHVTYAPDEADLRERVHADTPEGEAWRCLRCDDFVVGEPHGSGPAAQAPSVPRGRALRDELIMRFLAVERVVRGVVFLAAGVVVWQFRDSRAHLREVFQEKLPILSQLGFNVGDSRIVHTIDTALGLSGTALAWIAVALVAYAAVELIEAVGLWRGERWGEYFAVIATSAFLPLEIYEITEKVTVLRAGALVVNIAAVAWLLWSKRLFGINGGAAAYRAERESESVLTVRRAGE
;
A
#
# COMPACT_ATOMS: atom_id res chain seq x y z
N MET A 1 -3.28 22.32 0.18
CA MET A 1 -2.31 22.15 1.28
C MET A 1 -1.09 21.42 0.76
N ASP A 2 0.10 21.95 1.03
CA ASP A 2 1.36 21.30 0.66
C ASP A 2 1.69 20.21 1.70
N LEU A 3 1.63 18.94 1.28
CA LEU A 3 1.96 17.81 2.15
C LEU A 3 3.43 17.82 2.59
N SER A 4 4.32 18.45 1.83
CA SER A 4 5.73 18.57 2.20
C SER A 4 5.91 19.37 3.47
N VAL A 5 5.17 20.48 3.62
CA VAL A 5 5.21 21.34 4.82
C VAL A 5 4.65 20.60 6.04
N LEU A 6 3.50 19.93 5.89
CA LEU A 6 2.93 19.10 6.95
C LEU A 6 3.89 17.99 7.40
N SER A 7 4.52 17.31 6.43
CA SER A 7 5.50 16.26 6.74
C SER A 7 6.73 16.82 7.44
N CYS A 8 7.17 18.04 7.14
CA CYS A 8 8.26 18.70 7.86
C CYS A 8 7.85 19.08 9.28
N GLY A 9 6.62 19.55 9.51
CA GLY A 9 6.12 19.84 10.85
C GLY A 9 6.06 18.62 11.78
N VAL A 10 5.84 17.41 11.22
CA VAL A 10 5.76 16.16 12.01
C VAL A 10 7.10 15.42 12.11
N ARG A 11 7.89 15.39 11.03
CA ARG A 11 9.12 14.56 10.95
C ARG A 11 10.41 15.37 10.97
N GLY A 12 10.32 16.69 11.06
CA GLY A 12 11.46 17.58 10.94
C GLY A 12 11.88 17.83 9.49
N HIS A 13 12.75 18.83 9.35
CA HIS A 13 13.34 19.22 8.07
C HIS A 13 14.54 18.35 7.72
N VAL A 14 14.88 18.28 6.43
CA VAL A 14 16.05 17.55 5.93
C VAL A 14 16.90 18.51 5.14
N THR A 15 18.08 18.84 5.66
CA THR A 15 19.02 19.81 5.08
C THR A 15 20.31 19.09 4.69
N TYR A 16 20.95 19.52 3.61
CA TYR A 16 22.17 18.90 3.10
C TYR A 16 23.09 19.98 2.51
N ALA A 17 24.37 19.92 2.83
CA ALA A 17 25.39 20.84 2.35
C ALA A 17 26.17 20.22 1.18
N PRO A 18 25.86 20.56 -0.09
CA PRO A 18 26.58 20.05 -1.24
C PRO A 18 28.03 20.57 -1.29
N ASP A 19 28.93 19.78 -1.86
CA ASP A 19 30.35 20.15 -2.09
C ASP A 19 30.50 21.08 -3.30
N GLU A 20 29.57 20.99 -4.27
CA GLU A 20 29.55 21.84 -5.45
C GLU A 20 29.20 23.29 -5.06
N ALA A 21 30.14 24.22 -5.29
CA ALA A 21 30.05 25.59 -4.80
C ALA A 21 28.85 26.37 -5.38
N ASP A 22 28.55 26.17 -6.66
CA ASP A 22 27.42 26.76 -7.37
C ASP A 22 26.07 26.34 -6.76
N LEU A 23 25.95 25.07 -6.37
CA LEU A 23 24.76 24.56 -5.71
C LEU A 23 24.68 24.99 -4.27
N ARG A 24 25.82 24.97 -3.56
CA ARG A 24 25.90 25.40 -2.17
C ARG A 24 25.38 26.82 -2.01
N GLU A 25 25.79 27.75 -2.87
CA GLU A 25 25.30 29.14 -2.85
C GLU A 25 23.77 29.25 -3.05
N ARG A 26 23.17 28.35 -3.84
CA ARG A 26 21.72 28.36 -4.10
C ARG A 26 20.88 27.77 -2.96
N VAL A 27 21.48 26.94 -2.11
CA VAL A 27 20.78 26.24 -1.01
C VAL A 27 21.22 26.67 0.38
N HIS A 28 22.25 27.51 0.48
CA HIS A 28 22.74 28.13 1.70
C HIS A 28 22.36 29.61 1.74
N ALA A 29 22.09 30.13 2.92
CA ALA A 29 21.95 31.55 3.17
C ALA A 29 22.50 31.88 4.56
N ASP A 30 23.29 32.95 4.64
CA ASP A 30 23.70 33.51 5.92
C ASP A 30 22.54 34.34 6.51
N THR A 31 22.15 34.03 7.74
CA THR A 31 21.13 34.79 8.48
C THR A 31 21.75 35.40 9.74
N PRO A 32 21.17 36.47 10.31
CA PRO A 32 21.64 37.04 11.58
C PRO A 32 21.70 36.00 12.72
N GLU A 33 20.84 34.98 12.66
CA GLU A 33 20.74 33.89 13.63
C GLU A 33 21.69 32.72 13.35
N GLY A 34 22.45 32.75 12.25
CA GLY A 34 23.41 31.71 11.86
C GLY A 34 23.23 31.26 10.41
N GLU A 35 23.86 30.14 10.05
CA GLU A 35 23.69 29.53 8.73
C GLU A 35 22.27 28.98 8.56
N ALA A 36 21.69 29.14 7.37
CA ALA A 36 20.42 28.55 6.99
C ALA A 36 20.54 27.72 5.73
N TRP A 37 19.91 26.55 5.75
CA TRP A 37 19.97 25.58 4.67
C TRP A 37 18.58 25.26 4.15
N ARG A 38 18.42 25.16 2.83
CA ARG A 38 17.14 24.78 2.23
C ARG A 38 16.81 23.33 2.54
N CYS A 39 15.58 23.10 2.97
CA CYS A 39 15.05 21.77 3.19
C CYS A 39 14.77 21.06 1.85
N LEU A 40 15.36 19.88 1.65
CA LEU A 40 15.19 19.06 0.46
C LEU A 40 13.74 18.61 0.21
N ARG A 41 12.85 18.72 1.21
CA ARG A 41 11.43 18.33 1.12
C ARG A 41 10.50 19.49 0.79
N CYS A 42 10.57 20.58 1.56
CA CYS A 42 9.64 21.72 1.45
C CYS A 42 10.22 22.91 0.69
N ASP A 43 11.52 22.90 0.34
CA ASP A 43 12.25 24.03 -0.27
C ASP A 43 12.36 25.29 0.63
N ASP A 44 11.94 25.20 1.89
CA ASP A 44 12.02 26.31 2.84
C ASP A 44 13.38 26.35 3.53
N PHE A 45 13.84 27.55 3.92
CA PHE A 45 15.09 27.71 4.65
C PHE A 45 14.92 27.35 6.13
N VAL A 46 15.89 26.62 6.66
CA VAL A 46 15.92 26.18 8.06
C VAL A 46 17.24 26.62 8.65
N VAL A 47 17.17 27.41 9.72
CA VAL A 47 18.34 27.89 10.45
C VAL A 47 18.95 26.74 11.26
N GLY A 48 20.28 26.62 11.23
CA GLY A 48 21.04 25.62 11.96
C GLY A 48 21.94 24.78 11.07
N GLU A 49 22.75 23.91 11.68
CA GLU A 49 23.69 23.05 10.96
C GLU A 49 22.97 22.09 10.00
N PRO A 50 23.58 21.78 8.83
CA PRO A 50 23.01 20.83 7.89
C PRO A 50 23.06 19.41 8.46
N HIS A 51 22.03 18.60 8.20
CA HIS A 51 21.99 17.21 8.69
C HIS A 51 23.04 16.30 8.02
N GLY A 52 23.61 16.72 6.91
CA GLY A 52 24.68 16.00 6.22
C GLY A 52 25.37 16.88 5.18
N SER A 53 26.51 16.42 4.70
CA SER A 53 27.33 17.12 3.69
C SER A 53 27.96 16.13 2.71
N GLY A 54 28.45 16.64 1.59
CA GLY A 54 29.17 15.86 0.58
C GLY A 54 28.70 16.16 -0.85
N PRO A 55 29.05 15.31 -1.84
CA PRO A 55 28.66 15.53 -3.22
C PRO A 55 27.14 15.53 -3.37
N ALA A 56 26.56 16.45 -4.14
CA ALA A 56 25.11 16.53 -4.31
C ALA A 56 24.47 15.24 -4.84
N ALA A 57 25.23 14.41 -5.56
CA ALA A 57 24.80 13.08 -6.01
C ALA A 57 24.56 12.07 -4.87
N GLN A 58 25.13 12.32 -3.68
CA GLN A 58 24.98 11.49 -2.49
C GLN A 58 23.94 12.06 -1.51
N ALA A 59 23.30 13.17 -1.85
CA ALA A 59 22.26 13.77 -1.03
C ALA A 59 21.10 12.78 -0.83
N PRO A 60 20.47 12.76 0.36
CA PRO A 60 19.37 11.84 0.63
C PRO A 60 18.19 12.14 -0.31
N SER A 61 17.67 11.11 -0.98
CA SER A 61 16.47 11.23 -1.82
C SER A 61 15.23 11.40 -0.93
N VAL A 62 14.66 12.60 -0.89
CA VAL A 62 13.46 12.87 -0.08
C VAL A 62 12.22 12.94 -0.98
N PRO A 63 11.17 12.15 -0.73
CA PRO A 63 9.94 12.23 -1.52
C PRO A 63 9.28 13.59 -1.34
N ARG A 64 8.93 14.24 -2.46
CA ARG A 64 8.23 15.53 -2.54
C ARG A 64 7.00 15.40 -3.43
N GLY A 65 6.01 16.27 -3.27
CA GLY A 65 4.92 16.43 -4.25
C GLY A 65 4.15 15.13 -4.52
N ARG A 66 4.15 14.66 -5.78
CA ARG A 66 3.46 13.42 -6.20
C ARG A 66 4.07 12.19 -5.55
N ALA A 67 5.40 12.11 -5.49
CA ALA A 67 6.13 11.03 -4.85
C ALA A 67 5.79 10.84 -3.36
N LEU A 68 5.48 11.93 -2.64
CA LEU A 68 5.03 11.87 -1.24
C LEU A 68 3.58 11.38 -1.12
N ARG A 69 2.69 11.79 -2.03
CA ARG A 69 1.29 11.31 -2.05
C ARG A 69 1.22 9.83 -2.36
N ASP A 70 1.99 9.38 -3.34
CA ASP A 70 2.12 7.97 -3.69
C ASP A 70 2.55 7.13 -2.48
N GLU A 71 3.56 7.59 -1.73
CA GLU A 71 4.04 6.91 -0.52
C GLU A 71 2.93 6.79 0.55
N LEU A 72 2.14 7.85 0.73
CA LEU A 72 1.03 7.84 1.69
C LEU A 72 -0.10 6.91 1.24
N ILE A 73 -0.44 6.93 -0.06
CA ILE A 73 -1.44 6.03 -0.64
C ILE A 73 -0.99 4.57 -0.46
N MET A 74 0.28 4.26 -0.76
CA MET A 74 0.83 2.92 -0.59
C MET A 74 0.79 2.46 0.87
N ARG A 75 1.12 3.34 1.83
CA ARG A 75 1.02 3.01 3.26
C ARG A 75 -0.42 2.83 3.73
N PHE A 76 -1.35 3.64 3.23
CA PHE A 76 -2.77 3.48 3.53
C PHE A 76 -3.28 2.12 3.03
N LEU A 77 -2.95 1.76 1.79
CA LEU A 77 -3.27 0.45 1.22
C LEU A 77 -2.61 -0.67 2.04
N ALA A 78 -1.35 -0.52 2.43
CA ALA A 78 -0.67 -1.50 3.28
C ALA A 78 -1.39 -1.72 4.62
N VAL A 79 -1.88 -0.66 5.29
CA VAL A 79 -2.65 -0.80 6.53
C VAL A 79 -3.97 -1.54 6.28
N GLU A 80 -4.67 -1.20 5.22
CA GLU A 80 -5.90 -1.89 4.83
C GLU A 80 -5.65 -3.40 4.62
N ARG A 81 -4.58 -3.75 3.91
CA ARG A 81 -4.12 -5.14 3.70
C ARG A 81 -3.78 -5.85 5.01
N VAL A 82 -3.11 -5.18 5.96
CA VAL A 82 -2.86 -5.76 7.29
C VAL A 82 -4.15 -6.06 8.02
N VAL A 83 -5.08 -5.11 8.07
CA VAL A 83 -6.38 -5.30 8.75
C VAL A 83 -7.11 -6.49 8.14
N ARG A 84 -7.21 -6.55 6.81
CA ARG A 84 -7.85 -7.65 6.08
C ARG A 84 -7.15 -8.99 6.34
N GLY A 85 -5.82 -9.03 6.28
CA GLY A 85 -5.01 -10.22 6.57
C GLY A 85 -5.23 -10.74 8.00
N VAL A 86 -5.27 -9.84 8.99
CA VAL A 86 -5.56 -10.21 10.39
C VAL A 86 -6.97 -10.79 10.54
N VAL A 87 -7.98 -10.21 9.87
CA VAL A 87 -9.36 -10.72 9.88
C VAL A 87 -9.41 -12.14 9.30
N PHE A 88 -8.80 -12.37 8.13
CA PHE A 88 -8.77 -13.71 7.51
C PHE A 88 -7.98 -14.73 8.33
N LEU A 89 -6.88 -14.30 8.95
CA LEU A 89 -6.09 -15.16 9.84
C LEU A 89 -6.91 -15.58 11.05
N ALA A 90 -7.58 -14.63 11.71
CA ALA A 90 -8.44 -14.90 12.85
C ALA A 90 -9.59 -15.86 12.46
N ALA A 91 -10.23 -15.61 11.32
CA ALA A 91 -11.27 -16.50 10.78
C ALA A 91 -10.74 -17.92 10.53
N GLY A 92 -9.56 -18.05 9.91
CA GLY A 92 -8.91 -19.35 9.68
C GLY A 92 -8.60 -20.10 10.97
N VAL A 93 -8.09 -19.41 11.99
CA VAL A 93 -7.81 -19.99 13.32
C VAL A 93 -9.10 -20.49 13.99
N VAL A 94 -10.16 -19.68 13.97
CA VAL A 94 -11.47 -20.08 14.52
C VAL A 94 -12.01 -21.31 13.80
N VAL A 95 -12.02 -21.31 12.47
CA VAL A 95 -12.50 -22.46 11.68
C VAL A 95 -11.67 -23.71 12.00
N TRP A 96 -10.35 -23.59 12.09
CA TRP A 96 -9.47 -24.72 12.41
C TRP A 96 -9.74 -25.29 13.81
N GLN A 97 -9.85 -24.43 14.82
CA GLN A 97 -10.02 -24.85 16.21
C GLN A 97 -11.36 -25.54 16.44
N PHE A 98 -12.42 -25.11 15.77
CA PHE A 98 -13.78 -25.61 15.99
C PHE A 98 -14.30 -26.52 14.85
N ARG A 99 -13.43 -26.95 13.92
CA ARG A 99 -13.81 -27.81 12.79
C ARG A 99 -14.50 -29.12 13.18
N ASP A 100 -14.16 -29.67 14.35
CA ASP A 100 -14.70 -30.93 14.85
C ASP A 100 -15.95 -30.71 15.73
N SER A 101 -16.21 -29.46 16.15
CA SER A 101 -17.34 -29.07 17.01
C SER A 101 -18.26 -28.08 16.27
N ARG A 102 -18.96 -28.58 15.24
CA ARG A 102 -19.83 -27.76 14.36
C ARG A 102 -20.89 -26.95 15.11
N ALA A 103 -21.38 -27.46 16.24
CA ALA A 103 -22.34 -26.75 17.10
C ALA A 103 -21.76 -25.44 17.67
N HIS A 104 -20.50 -25.46 18.13
CA HIS A 104 -19.83 -24.26 18.65
C HIS A 104 -19.47 -23.26 17.55
N LEU A 105 -19.12 -23.70 16.33
CA LEU A 105 -18.94 -22.78 15.20
C LEU A 105 -20.22 -22.00 14.89
N ARG A 106 -21.37 -22.69 14.90
CA ARG A 106 -22.68 -22.04 14.70
C ARG A 106 -22.99 -21.05 15.81
N GLU A 107 -22.71 -21.40 17.06
CA GLU A 107 -22.94 -20.53 18.21
C GLU A 107 -22.06 -19.27 18.18
N VAL A 108 -20.75 -19.41 17.95
CA VAL A 108 -19.83 -18.28 17.79
C VAL A 108 -20.24 -17.39 16.62
N PHE A 109 -20.66 -18.01 15.50
CA PHE A 109 -21.12 -17.25 14.34
C PHE A 109 -22.41 -16.48 14.67
N GLN A 110 -23.40 -17.13 15.28
CA GLN A 110 -24.65 -16.49 15.68
C GLN A 110 -24.47 -15.39 16.74
N GLU A 111 -23.54 -15.55 17.67
CA GLU A 111 -23.17 -14.54 18.65
C GLU A 111 -22.52 -13.31 17.99
N LYS A 112 -21.74 -13.50 16.93
CA LYS A 112 -21.00 -12.44 16.23
C LYS A 112 -21.79 -11.76 15.10
N LEU A 113 -22.85 -12.40 14.58
CA LEU A 113 -23.80 -11.84 13.61
C LEU A 113 -24.30 -10.41 13.94
N PRO A 114 -24.73 -10.09 15.18
CA PRO A 114 -25.21 -8.75 15.52
C PRO A 114 -24.13 -7.66 15.47
N ILE A 115 -22.85 -8.01 15.63
CA ILE A 115 -21.74 -7.04 15.51
C ILE A 115 -21.53 -6.67 14.04
N LEU A 116 -21.67 -7.64 13.12
CA LEU A 116 -21.59 -7.41 11.68
C LEU A 116 -22.74 -6.55 11.15
N SER A 117 -23.95 -6.71 11.72
CA SER A 117 -25.10 -5.88 11.35
C SER A 117 -24.98 -4.43 11.84
N GLN A 118 -24.32 -4.19 12.98
CA GLN A 118 -24.01 -2.84 13.47
C GLN A 118 -22.96 -2.10 12.62
N LEU A 119 -22.10 -2.84 11.91
CA LEU A 119 -21.12 -2.30 10.96
C LEU A 119 -21.73 -1.95 9.58
N GLY A 120 -23.06 -2.02 9.43
CA GLY A 120 -23.76 -1.62 8.20
C GLY A 120 -23.84 -2.72 7.14
N PHE A 121 -23.36 -3.94 7.42
CA PHE A 121 -23.67 -5.08 6.57
C PHE A 121 -25.12 -5.49 6.85
N ASN A 122 -26.01 -5.38 5.86
CA ASN A 122 -27.40 -5.79 6.04
C ASN A 122 -27.47 -7.33 5.99
N VAL A 123 -27.11 -7.98 7.10
CA VAL A 123 -26.93 -9.43 7.20
C VAL A 123 -28.27 -10.19 7.23
N GLY A 124 -29.37 -9.49 7.54
CA GLY A 124 -30.68 -10.07 7.81
C GLY A 124 -31.36 -10.83 6.66
N ASP A 125 -30.91 -10.66 5.42
CA ASP A 125 -31.51 -11.32 4.23
C ASP A 125 -30.45 -11.79 3.20
N SER A 126 -29.18 -11.85 3.61
CA SER A 126 -28.06 -11.92 2.66
C SER A 126 -27.59 -13.35 2.37
N ARG A 127 -27.30 -13.64 1.09
CA ARG A 127 -26.61 -14.87 0.60
C ARG A 127 -25.40 -15.31 1.45
N ILE A 128 -24.79 -14.40 2.18
CA ILE A 128 -23.64 -14.64 3.06
C ILE A 128 -24.02 -15.62 4.19
N VAL A 129 -25.18 -15.43 4.84
CA VAL A 129 -25.64 -16.31 5.92
C VAL A 129 -25.91 -17.72 5.40
N HIS A 130 -26.56 -17.83 4.24
CA HIS A 130 -26.81 -19.13 3.59
C HIS A 130 -25.52 -19.83 3.16
N THR A 131 -24.53 -19.09 2.65
CA THR A 131 -23.23 -19.65 2.25
C THR A 131 -22.47 -20.17 3.46
N ILE A 132 -22.57 -19.47 4.60
CA ILE A 132 -21.91 -19.86 5.84
C ILE A 132 -22.61 -21.06 6.49
N ASP A 133 -23.94 -21.11 6.54
CA ASP A 133 -24.64 -22.28 7.08
C ASP A 133 -24.43 -23.54 6.20
N THR A 134 -24.33 -23.35 4.88
CA THR A 134 -23.92 -24.41 3.94
C THR A 134 -22.48 -24.86 4.21
N ALA A 135 -21.55 -23.92 4.41
CA ALA A 135 -20.15 -24.22 4.71
C ALA A 135 -19.98 -24.94 6.07
N LEU A 136 -20.79 -24.58 7.08
CA LEU A 136 -20.82 -25.25 8.38
C LEU A 136 -21.46 -26.65 8.32
N GLY A 137 -22.22 -26.96 7.27
CA GLY A 137 -22.69 -28.30 6.95
C GLY A 137 -21.62 -29.23 6.37
N LEU A 138 -20.48 -28.71 5.93
CA LEU A 138 -19.40 -29.48 5.29
C LEU A 138 -18.68 -30.41 6.29
N SER A 139 -17.94 -31.39 5.76
CA SER A 139 -17.15 -32.32 6.57
C SER A 139 -16.02 -31.62 7.32
N GLY A 140 -15.54 -32.20 8.43
CA GLY A 140 -14.41 -31.64 9.19
C GLY A 140 -13.14 -31.46 8.34
N THR A 141 -12.94 -32.36 7.37
CA THR A 141 -11.87 -32.25 6.35
C THR A 141 -12.06 -31.05 5.42
N ALA A 142 -13.29 -30.77 4.98
CA ALA A 142 -13.57 -29.60 4.15
C ALA A 142 -13.37 -28.29 4.94
N LEU A 143 -13.80 -28.23 6.20
CA LEU A 143 -13.54 -27.11 7.10
C LEU A 143 -12.03 -26.90 7.34
N ALA A 144 -11.25 -27.98 7.44
CA ALA A 144 -9.80 -27.90 7.53
C ALA A 144 -9.19 -27.26 6.26
N TRP A 145 -9.64 -27.65 5.07
CA TRP A 145 -9.20 -27.03 3.82
C TRP A 145 -9.60 -25.56 3.71
N ILE A 146 -10.80 -25.19 4.16
CA ILE A 146 -11.24 -23.79 4.23
C ILE A 146 -10.32 -23.00 5.16
N ALA A 147 -10.02 -23.52 6.35
CA ALA A 147 -9.10 -22.86 7.28
C ALA A 147 -7.70 -22.68 6.67
N VAL A 148 -7.17 -23.70 5.99
CA VAL A 148 -5.88 -23.59 5.28
C VAL A 148 -5.93 -22.51 4.20
N ALA A 149 -7.01 -22.45 3.40
CA ALA A 149 -7.18 -21.44 2.37
C ALA A 149 -7.25 -20.02 2.97
N LEU A 150 -7.98 -19.82 4.09
CA LEU A 150 -8.06 -18.54 4.78
C LEU A 150 -6.70 -18.09 5.31
N VAL A 151 -5.92 -19.00 5.91
CA VAL A 151 -4.57 -18.71 6.41
C VAL A 151 -3.61 -18.40 5.26
N ALA A 152 -3.68 -19.15 4.16
CA ALA A 152 -2.87 -18.89 2.98
C ALA A 152 -3.19 -17.52 2.36
N TYR A 153 -4.47 -17.16 2.26
CA TYR A 153 -4.90 -15.85 1.79
C TYR A 153 -4.41 -14.74 2.72
N ALA A 154 -4.53 -14.91 4.03
CA ALA A 154 -3.99 -13.97 5.01
C ALA A 154 -2.49 -13.75 4.85
N ALA A 155 -1.72 -14.82 4.58
CA ALA A 155 -0.28 -14.71 4.34
C ALA A 155 0.03 -13.86 3.10
N VAL A 156 -0.73 -14.04 2.00
CA VAL A 156 -0.58 -13.21 0.79
C VAL A 156 -0.83 -11.74 1.10
N GLU A 157 -1.93 -11.41 1.78
CA GLU A 157 -2.27 -10.03 2.16
C GLU A 157 -1.18 -9.38 3.04
N LEU A 158 -0.62 -10.12 3.99
CA LEU A 158 0.45 -9.62 4.87
C LEU A 158 1.77 -9.44 4.12
N ILE A 159 2.12 -10.33 3.19
CA ILE A 159 3.30 -10.18 2.33
C ILE A 159 3.17 -8.94 1.44
N GLU A 160 1.99 -8.73 0.85
CA GLU A 160 1.69 -7.54 0.05
C GLU A 160 1.79 -6.28 0.89
N ALA A 161 1.23 -6.29 2.11
CA ALA A 161 1.32 -5.17 3.04
C ALA A 161 2.77 -4.79 3.38
N VAL A 162 3.64 -5.77 3.62
CA VAL A 162 5.06 -5.52 3.88
C VAL A 162 5.74 -4.89 2.66
N GLY A 163 5.43 -5.39 1.46
CA GLY A 163 5.96 -4.85 0.22
C GLY A 163 5.55 -3.39 -0.02
N LEU A 164 4.25 -3.10 0.12
CA LEU A 164 3.70 -1.76 -0.05
C LEU A 164 4.18 -0.79 1.03
N TRP A 165 4.30 -1.24 2.28
CA TRP A 165 4.77 -0.39 3.39
C TRP A 165 6.21 0.07 3.21
N ARG A 166 7.07 -0.80 2.65
CA ARG A 166 8.46 -0.44 2.37
C ARG A 166 8.62 0.41 1.10
N GLY A 167 7.59 0.55 0.28
CA GLY A 167 7.66 1.23 -1.01
C GLY A 167 8.62 0.55 -1.99
N GLU A 168 8.89 -0.74 -1.78
CA GLU A 168 9.86 -1.51 -2.56
C GLU A 168 9.19 -2.10 -3.80
N ARG A 169 9.90 -2.12 -4.94
CA ARG A 169 9.32 -2.59 -6.22
C ARG A 169 8.88 -4.04 -6.19
N TRP A 170 9.50 -4.89 -5.36
CA TRP A 170 9.08 -6.30 -5.23
C TRP A 170 7.66 -6.41 -4.65
N GLY A 171 7.27 -5.47 -3.79
CA GLY A 171 5.91 -5.39 -3.25
C GLY A 171 4.90 -5.02 -4.33
N GLU A 172 5.24 -4.06 -5.17
CA GLU A 172 4.41 -3.69 -6.33
C GLU A 172 4.27 -4.85 -7.32
N TYR A 173 5.36 -5.59 -7.60
CA TYR A 173 5.30 -6.80 -8.42
C TYR A 173 4.43 -7.89 -7.79
N PHE A 174 4.59 -8.11 -6.49
CA PHE A 174 3.80 -9.10 -5.76
C PHE A 174 2.31 -8.77 -5.81
N ALA A 175 1.92 -7.51 -5.59
CA ALA A 175 0.53 -7.06 -5.67
C ALA A 175 -0.09 -7.33 -7.05
N VAL A 176 0.66 -7.04 -8.13
CA VAL A 176 0.21 -7.32 -9.49
C VAL A 176 0.05 -8.82 -9.73
N ILE A 177 1.03 -9.63 -9.32
CA ILE A 177 0.98 -11.10 -9.50
C ILE A 177 -0.18 -11.70 -8.71
N ALA A 178 -0.32 -11.32 -7.44
CA ALA A 178 -1.38 -11.78 -6.56
C ALA A 178 -2.75 -11.45 -7.16
N THR A 179 -2.99 -10.18 -7.51
CA THR A 179 -4.26 -9.75 -8.12
C THR A 179 -4.52 -10.47 -9.45
N SER A 180 -3.49 -10.64 -10.28
CA SER A 180 -3.61 -11.31 -11.58
C SER A 180 -3.87 -12.81 -11.44
N ALA A 181 -3.39 -13.46 -10.38
CA ALA A 181 -3.61 -14.89 -10.13
C ALA A 181 -5.09 -15.22 -9.83
N PHE A 182 -5.86 -14.25 -9.31
CA PHE A 182 -7.29 -14.40 -9.08
C PHE A 182 -8.15 -14.13 -10.33
N LEU A 183 -7.62 -13.43 -11.34
CA LEU A 183 -8.37 -13.10 -12.57
C LEU A 183 -8.88 -14.33 -13.34
N PRO A 184 -8.09 -15.42 -13.55
CA PRO A 184 -8.59 -16.61 -14.25
C PRO A 184 -9.79 -17.25 -13.55
N LEU A 185 -9.78 -17.26 -12.21
CA LEU A 185 -10.88 -17.78 -11.40
C LEU A 185 -12.13 -16.91 -11.56
N GLU A 186 -11.98 -15.59 -11.48
CA GLU A 186 -13.10 -14.64 -11.68
C GLU A 186 -13.71 -14.76 -13.09
N ILE A 187 -12.87 -14.93 -14.12
CA ILE A 187 -13.32 -15.13 -15.51
C ILE A 187 -14.11 -16.43 -15.65
N TYR A 188 -13.61 -17.54 -15.08
CA TYR A 188 -14.30 -18.83 -15.11
C TYR A 188 -15.68 -18.77 -14.41
N GLU A 189 -15.75 -18.11 -13.24
CA GLU A 189 -17.03 -17.95 -12.53
C GLU A 189 -18.05 -17.11 -13.31
N ILE A 190 -17.59 -16.11 -14.07
CA ILE A 190 -18.45 -15.28 -14.92
C ILE A 190 -18.95 -16.05 -16.14
N THR A 191 -18.12 -16.91 -16.76
CA THR A 191 -18.58 -17.74 -17.88
C THR A 191 -19.64 -18.75 -17.48
N GLU A 192 -19.65 -19.16 -16.21
CA GLU A 192 -20.67 -20.08 -15.68
C GLU A 192 -21.91 -19.36 -15.13
N LYS A 193 -21.74 -18.20 -14.46
CA LYS A 193 -22.84 -17.41 -13.86
C LYS A 193 -22.55 -15.91 -13.87
N VAL A 194 -23.06 -15.22 -14.89
CA VAL A 194 -22.95 -13.75 -15.01
C VAL A 194 -23.81 -13.07 -13.94
N THR A 195 -23.17 -12.30 -13.05
CA THR A 195 -23.86 -11.38 -12.13
C THR A 195 -23.22 -9.99 -12.24
N VAL A 196 -24.03 -8.94 -12.16
CA VAL A 196 -23.56 -7.54 -12.28
C VAL A 196 -22.45 -7.23 -11.27
N LEU A 197 -22.55 -7.76 -10.05
CA LEU A 197 -21.54 -7.61 -9.01
C LEU A 197 -20.20 -8.27 -9.38
N ARG A 198 -20.21 -9.49 -9.92
CA ARG A 198 -18.98 -10.18 -10.35
C ARG A 198 -18.33 -9.50 -11.54
N ALA A 199 -19.12 -9.08 -12.53
CA ALA A 199 -18.62 -8.34 -13.68
C ALA A 199 -17.99 -7.00 -13.25
N GLY A 200 -18.63 -6.28 -12.32
CA GLY A 200 -18.10 -5.05 -11.75
C GLY A 200 -16.77 -5.28 -11.00
N ALA A 201 -16.71 -6.31 -10.16
CA ALA A 201 -15.48 -6.68 -9.44
C ALA A 201 -14.31 -6.98 -10.39
N LEU A 202 -14.56 -7.78 -11.44
CA LEU A 202 -13.55 -8.09 -12.46
C LEU A 202 -13.02 -6.82 -13.15
N VAL A 203 -13.92 -5.90 -13.54
CA VAL A 203 -13.53 -4.64 -14.18
C VAL A 203 -12.66 -3.80 -13.23
N VAL A 204 -13.02 -3.72 -11.95
CA VAL A 204 -12.24 -3.00 -10.94
C VAL A 204 -10.86 -3.62 -10.75
N ASN A 205 -10.76 -4.96 -10.65
CA ASN A 205 -9.48 -5.65 -10.52
C ASN A 205 -8.59 -5.43 -11.75
N ILE A 206 -9.15 -5.56 -12.96
CA ILE A 206 -8.42 -5.28 -14.22
C ILE A 206 -7.94 -3.82 -14.25
N ALA A 207 -8.81 -2.87 -13.88
CA ALA A 207 -8.46 -1.45 -13.85
C ALA A 207 -7.35 -1.16 -12.83
N ALA A 208 -7.39 -1.78 -11.65
CA ALA A 208 -6.37 -1.63 -10.61
C ALA A 208 -5.01 -2.17 -11.09
N VAL A 209 -4.98 -3.36 -11.70
CA VAL A 209 -3.77 -3.95 -12.28
C VAL A 209 -3.22 -3.07 -13.40
N ALA A 210 -4.06 -2.64 -14.34
CA ALA A 210 -3.65 -1.79 -15.45
C ALA A 210 -3.11 -0.43 -14.97
N TRP A 211 -3.77 0.17 -13.98
CA TRP A 211 -3.33 1.43 -13.37
C TRP A 211 -1.98 1.29 -12.68
N LEU A 212 -1.76 0.22 -11.90
CA LEU A 212 -0.46 -0.05 -11.27
C LEU A 212 0.66 -0.22 -12.30
N LEU A 213 0.43 -1.06 -13.32
CA LEU A 213 1.39 -1.31 -14.40
C LEU A 213 1.80 -0.01 -15.12
N TRP A 214 0.82 0.83 -15.44
CA TRP A 214 1.05 2.09 -16.15
C TRP A 214 1.70 3.16 -15.26
N SER A 215 1.17 3.37 -14.06
CA SER A 215 1.60 4.44 -13.15
C SER A 215 2.98 4.19 -12.56
N LYS A 216 3.32 2.92 -12.26
CA LYS A 216 4.59 2.55 -11.64
C LYS A 216 5.64 2.05 -12.63
N ARG A 217 5.29 2.02 -13.93
CA ARG A 217 6.21 1.62 -15.02
C ARG A 217 6.84 0.25 -14.74
N LEU A 218 6.01 -0.69 -14.27
CA LEU A 218 6.43 -2.04 -13.89
C LEU A 218 6.72 -2.86 -15.17
N PHE A 219 7.61 -3.85 -15.06
CA PHE A 219 7.98 -4.76 -16.16
C PHE A 219 8.55 -4.06 -17.42
N GLY A 220 9.15 -2.88 -17.28
CA GLY A 220 9.78 -2.17 -18.41
C GLY A 220 8.83 -1.29 -19.22
N ILE A 221 7.54 -1.24 -18.87
CA ILE A 221 6.55 -0.36 -19.50
C ILE A 221 6.97 1.11 -19.33
N ASN A 222 6.82 1.94 -20.38
CA ASN A 222 7.11 3.38 -20.36
C ASN A 222 8.54 3.74 -19.88
N GLY A 223 9.56 2.96 -20.25
CA GLY A 223 10.96 3.20 -19.87
C GLY A 223 11.35 2.61 -18.51
N GLY A 224 10.43 1.90 -17.85
CA GLY A 224 10.72 1.00 -16.75
C GLY A 224 11.31 1.66 -15.51
N ALA A 225 12.20 0.93 -14.85
CA ALA A 225 12.77 1.35 -13.59
C ALA A 225 13.67 2.58 -13.67
N ALA A 226 14.37 2.74 -14.78
CA ALA A 226 15.25 3.88 -15.04
C ALA A 226 14.44 5.17 -15.20
N ALA A 227 13.37 5.15 -16.00
CA ALA A 227 12.53 6.32 -16.20
C ALA A 227 11.82 6.78 -14.92
N TYR A 228 11.39 5.84 -14.07
CA TYR A 228 10.80 6.16 -12.76
C TYR A 228 11.81 6.82 -11.80
N ARG A 229 13.06 6.36 -11.79
CA ARG A 229 14.13 6.99 -10.97
C ARG A 229 14.47 8.38 -11.50
N ALA A 230 14.60 8.54 -12.81
CA ALA A 230 14.90 9.82 -13.46
C ALA A 230 13.83 10.88 -13.15
N GLU A 231 12.55 10.50 -13.16
CA GLU A 231 11.45 11.41 -12.77
C GLU A 231 11.59 11.87 -11.32
N ARG A 232 11.84 10.95 -10.37
CA ARG A 232 12.04 11.32 -8.96
C ARG A 232 13.30 12.15 -8.72
N GLU A 233 14.36 11.90 -9.47
CA GLU A 233 15.60 12.66 -9.40
C GLU A 233 15.41 14.08 -9.98
N SER A 234 14.60 14.22 -11.03
CA SER A 234 14.26 15.54 -11.61
C SER A 234 13.41 16.41 -10.69
N GLU A 235 12.57 15.80 -9.85
CA GLU A 235 11.77 16.51 -8.83
C GLU A 235 12.57 16.90 -7.57
N SER A 236 13.85 16.50 -7.45
CA SER A 236 14.68 16.81 -6.28
C SER A 236 15.04 18.30 -6.24
N VAL A 237 15.08 18.89 -5.03
CA VAL A 237 15.42 20.31 -4.85
C VAL A 237 16.80 20.63 -5.43
N LEU A 238 17.80 19.76 -5.21
CA LEU A 238 19.15 19.96 -5.74
C LEU A 238 19.18 19.93 -7.26
N THR A 239 18.41 19.04 -7.89
CA THR A 239 18.33 18.96 -9.36
C THR A 239 17.62 20.16 -9.97
N VAL A 240 16.50 20.59 -9.38
CA VAL A 240 15.77 21.80 -9.82
C VAL A 240 16.65 23.04 -9.70
N ARG A 241 17.42 23.16 -8.60
CA ARG A 241 18.32 24.30 -8.38
C ARG A 241 19.57 24.26 -9.26
N ARG A 242 20.03 23.07 -9.64
CA ARG A 242 21.07 22.89 -10.67
C ARG A 242 20.61 23.36 -12.04
N ALA A 243 19.33 23.15 -12.37
CA ALA A 243 18.77 23.44 -13.68
C ALA A 243 18.21 24.87 -13.85
N GLY A 244 17.87 25.55 -12.75
CA GLY A 244 17.53 26.96 -12.78
C GLY A 244 18.81 27.78 -12.88
N GLU A 245 18.98 28.53 -13.97
CA GLU A 245 20.00 29.59 -14.08
C GLU A 245 19.68 30.73 -13.13
#